data_AF-A0A7W9PMC8-F1
#
_entry.id   AF-A0A7W9PMC8-F1
#
_cell.length_a   1.000
_cell.length_b   1.000
_cell.length_c   1.000
_cell.angle_alpha   90.00
_cell.angle_beta   90.00
_cell.angle_gamma   90.00
#
_symmetry.space_group_name_H-M   'P 1'
#
loop_
_entity.id
_entity.type
_entity.pdbx_description
1 polymer ?
#
loop_
_entity_poly.entity_id
_entity_poly.type
_entity_poly.pdbx_seq_one_letter_code
_entity_poly.pdbx_strand_id
1 'polypeptide(L)'
;MLIGVVADSRPEGDTRQEHNEGDALTPRQSAAAIFSRRLSDLISESVVSTEDGSTRSLTLYSLAQHLELAYPDVPVSQSGLYRLIHGEAIPRLDLIIALARVFDVPPEYFVTAEDNS
;
A
#
# COMPACT_ATOMS: atom_id res chain seq x y z
N MET A 1 58.40 -22.93 -3.47
CA MET A 1 57.60 -24.06 -2.96
C MET A 1 56.13 -23.75 -3.27
N LEU A 2 55.50 -24.56 -4.12
CA LEU A 2 54.07 -24.56 -4.47
C LEU A 2 53.34 -25.48 -3.48
N ILE A 3 52.18 -25.07 -2.91
CA ILE A 3 50.95 -25.82 -2.52
C ILE A 3 49.97 -24.74 -2.00
N GLY A 4 48.65 -24.69 -2.26
CA GLY A 4 47.70 -25.53 -2.98
C GLY A 4 46.29 -24.95 -2.75
N VAL A 5 45.46 -24.99 -3.78
CA VAL A 5 44.05 -24.56 -3.79
C VAL A 5 43.19 -25.47 -2.91
N VAL A 6 42.31 -24.91 -2.08
CA VAL A 6 40.95 -25.43 -1.84
C VAL A 6 40.02 -24.24 -1.62
N ALA A 7 39.10 -24.02 -2.57
CA ALA A 7 37.90 -23.23 -2.38
C ALA A 7 36.85 -24.12 -1.70
N ASP A 8 36.41 -23.75 -0.50
CA ASP A 8 35.15 -24.25 0.05
C ASP A 8 34.13 -23.12 -0.10
N SER A 9 33.55 -23.03 -1.29
CA SER A 9 32.34 -22.25 -1.51
C SER A 9 31.20 -23.00 -0.83
N ARG A 10 30.85 -22.59 0.39
CA ARG A 10 29.53 -22.91 0.96
C ARG A 10 28.57 -21.82 0.51
N PRO A 11 27.60 -22.12 -0.37
CA PRO A 11 26.42 -21.28 -0.44
C PRO A 11 25.61 -21.62 0.81
N GLU A 12 25.65 -20.77 1.83
CA GLU A 12 24.54 -20.65 2.77
C GLU A 12 23.40 -20.02 1.99
N GLY A 13 22.78 -20.85 1.15
CA GLY A 13 21.49 -20.61 0.54
C GLY A 13 20.50 -20.63 1.67
N ASP A 14 20.30 -19.44 2.24
CA ASP A 14 19.21 -19.13 3.15
C ASP A 14 17.91 -19.72 2.60
N THR A 15 17.15 -20.22 3.55
CA THR A 15 16.09 -21.18 3.39
C THR A 15 15.01 -20.62 2.46
N ARG A 16 15.03 -21.02 1.19
CA ARG A 16 13.85 -20.90 0.31
C ARG A 16 12.79 -21.88 0.80
N GLN A 17 12.05 -21.46 1.82
CA GLN A 17 10.72 -21.98 2.13
C GLN A 17 9.77 -21.45 1.05
N GLU A 18 9.64 -22.22 -0.02
CA GLU A 18 8.47 -22.17 -0.89
C GLU A 18 7.67 -23.45 -0.70
N HIS A 19 6.35 -23.27 -0.60
CA HIS A 19 5.25 -24.25 -0.63
C HIS A 19 4.95 -25.02 0.68
N ASN A 20 3.70 -25.19 1.13
CA ASN A 20 2.36 -24.79 0.64
C ASN A 20 1.33 -25.38 1.61
N GLU A 21 0.61 -24.59 2.41
CA GLU A 21 -0.62 -25.04 3.06
C GLU A 21 -1.59 -23.85 3.11
N GLY A 22 -2.91 -24.11 3.01
CA GLY A 22 -3.97 -23.12 2.91
C GLY A 22 -4.10 -22.24 4.15
N ASP A 23 -3.16 -21.32 4.30
CA ASP A 23 -2.91 -20.58 5.52
C ASP A 23 -3.70 -19.27 5.49
N ALA A 24 -4.59 -19.10 6.46
CA ALA A 24 -5.33 -17.86 6.62
C ALA A 24 -4.32 -16.69 6.67
N LEU A 25 -4.60 -15.63 5.90
CA LEU A 25 -3.79 -14.41 5.95
C LEU A 25 -3.58 -14.00 7.41
N THR A 26 -2.33 -13.67 7.76
CA THR A 26 -2.07 -13.09 9.09
C THR A 26 -2.95 -11.85 9.27
N PRO A 27 -3.35 -11.48 10.49
CA PRO A 27 -4.18 -10.28 10.71
C PRO A 27 -3.60 -9.03 10.05
N ARG A 28 -2.27 -8.95 10.04
CA ARG A 28 -1.48 -7.91 9.39
C ARG A 28 -1.69 -7.89 7.86
N GLN A 29 -1.61 -9.05 7.22
CA GLN A 29 -1.81 -9.19 5.77
C GLN A 29 -3.28 -8.97 5.39
N SER A 30 -4.22 -9.48 6.19
CA SER A 30 -5.65 -9.22 6.00
C SER A 30 -5.97 -7.73 6.04
N ALA A 31 -5.45 -7.01 7.03
CA ALA A 31 -5.63 -5.56 7.12
C ALA A 31 -5.02 -4.82 5.92
N ALA A 32 -3.82 -5.20 5.48
CA ALA A 32 -3.19 -4.61 4.29
C ALA A 32 -4.01 -4.88 3.01
N ALA A 33 -4.58 -6.08 2.86
CA ALA A 33 -5.39 -6.45 1.71
C ALA A 33 -6.76 -5.73 1.69
N ILE A 34 -7.41 -5.58 2.85
CA ILE A 34 -8.64 -4.77 2.99
C ILE A 34 -8.34 -3.33 2.60
N PHE A 35 -7.29 -2.76 3.18
CA PHE A 35 -6.90 -1.38 2.92
C PHE A 35 -6.59 -1.13 1.45
N SER A 36 -5.75 -1.98 0.85
CA SER A 36 -5.29 -1.82 -0.53
C SER A 36 -6.44 -1.90 -1.51
N ARG A 37 -7.37 -2.84 -1.30
CA ARG A 37 -8.60 -2.97 -2.10
C ARG A 37 -9.45 -1.71 -1.98
N ARG A 38 -9.80 -1.28 -0.77
CA ARG A 38 -10.66 -0.11 -0.52
C ARG A 38 -10.09 1.16 -1.11
N LEU A 39 -8.78 1.38 -0.96
CA LEU A 39 -8.10 2.53 -1.54
C LEU A 39 -8.09 2.48 -3.08
N SER A 40 -7.85 1.30 -3.66
CA SER A 40 -7.86 1.12 -5.12
C SER A 40 -9.24 1.39 -5.71
N ASP A 41 -10.29 0.88 -5.05
CA ASP A 41 -11.69 1.10 -5.45
C ASP A 41 -12.00 2.61 -5.45
N LEU A 42 -11.72 3.31 -4.35
CA LEU A 42 -11.91 4.76 -4.25
C LEU A 42 -11.17 5.55 -5.32
N ILE A 43 -9.90 5.21 -5.59
CA ILE A 43 -9.13 5.89 -6.64
C ILE A 43 -9.75 5.65 -8.02
N SER A 44 -10.23 4.44 -8.30
CA SER A 44 -10.80 4.08 -9.59
C SER A 44 -12.14 4.77 -9.86
N GLU A 45 -12.94 5.00 -8.82
CA GLU A 45 -14.24 5.68 -8.89
C GLU A 45 -14.12 7.21 -8.85
N SER A 46 -12.99 7.72 -8.36
CA SER A 46 -12.78 9.15 -8.16
C SER A 46 -12.33 9.86 -9.43
N VAL A 47 -12.89 11.05 -9.62
CA VAL A 47 -12.47 11.99 -10.67
C VAL A 47 -12.13 13.34 -10.06
N VAL A 48 -11.17 14.03 -10.68
CA VAL A 48 -10.72 15.36 -10.30
C VAL A 48 -11.02 16.35 -11.41
N SER A 49 -11.47 17.55 -11.03
CA SER A 49 -11.61 18.69 -11.94
C SER A 49 -10.25 19.37 -12.12
N THR A 50 -9.85 19.60 -13.36
CA THR A 50 -8.67 20.39 -13.70
C THR A 50 -9.01 21.87 -13.76
N GLU A 51 -8.01 22.76 -13.69
CA GLU A 51 -8.21 24.21 -13.85
C GLU A 51 -8.90 24.57 -15.17
N ASP A 52 -8.68 23.80 -16.23
CA ASP A 52 -9.34 23.96 -17.53
C ASP A 52 -10.82 23.48 -17.55
N GLY A 53 -11.39 23.12 -16.39
CA GLY A 53 -12.76 22.61 -16.26
C GLY A 53 -12.98 21.18 -16.76
N SER A 54 -11.93 20.52 -17.28
CA SER A 54 -11.98 19.11 -17.67
C SER A 54 -12.01 18.19 -16.45
N THR A 55 -12.65 17.03 -16.59
CA THR A 55 -12.68 16.00 -15.54
C THR A 55 -11.73 14.88 -15.94
N ARG A 56 -10.81 14.50 -15.04
CA ARG A 56 -9.86 13.40 -15.25
C ARG A 56 -9.94 12.40 -14.11
N SER A 57 -9.64 11.14 -14.39
CA SER A 57 -9.49 10.12 -13.34
C SER A 57 -8.43 10.54 -12.34
N LEU A 58 -8.68 10.27 -11.06
CA LEU A 58 -7.69 10.48 -10.02
C LEU A 58 -6.48 9.56 -10.26
N THR A 59 -5.29 10.12 -10.21
CA THR A 59 -4.03 9.37 -10.27
C THR A 59 -3.35 9.36 -8.91
N LEU A 60 -2.43 8.40 -8.68
CA LEU A 60 -1.59 8.40 -7.47
C LEU A 60 -0.77 9.69 -7.35
N TYR A 61 -0.30 10.23 -8.49
CA TYR A 61 0.44 11.49 -8.52
C TYR A 61 -0.40 12.64 -7.97
N SER A 62 -1.62 12.82 -8.50
CA SER A 62 -2.52 13.88 -8.06
C SER A 62 -3.00 13.69 -6.62
N LEU A 63 -3.20 12.45 -6.18
CA LEU A 63 -3.54 12.16 -4.78
C LEU A 63 -2.39 12.52 -3.83
N ALA A 64 -1.15 12.15 -4.17
CA ALA A 64 0.03 12.50 -3.39
C ALA A 64 0.17 14.03 -3.26
N GLN A 65 0.07 14.75 -4.37
CA GLN A 65 0.13 16.22 -4.37
C GLN A 65 -0.98 16.84 -3.52
N HIS A 66 -2.20 16.33 -3.62
CA HIS A 66 -3.30 16.81 -2.81
C HIS A 66 -3.07 16.58 -1.31
N LEU A 67 -2.58 15.40 -0.92
CA LEU A 67 -2.26 15.08 0.47
C LEU A 67 -1.12 15.94 1.02
N GLU A 68 -0.05 16.16 0.24
CA GLU A 68 1.07 17.02 0.63
C GLU A 68 0.62 18.46 0.91
N LEU A 69 -0.33 18.98 0.13
CA LEU A 69 -0.87 20.34 0.29
C LEU A 69 -1.88 20.44 1.44
N ALA A 70 -2.81 19.50 1.55
CA ALA A 70 -3.91 19.56 2.51
C ALA A 70 -3.52 19.06 3.91
N TYR A 71 -2.53 18.16 3.99
CA TYR A 71 -2.09 17.49 5.21
C TYR A 71 -0.55 17.48 5.30
N PRO A 72 0.10 18.65 5.44
CA PRO A 72 1.57 18.76 5.37
C PRO A 72 2.30 17.98 6.47
N ASP A 73 1.63 17.68 7.59
CA ASP A 73 2.20 16.89 8.70
C ASP A 73 2.11 15.37 8.47
N VAL A 74 1.40 14.91 7.43
CA VAL A 74 1.23 13.49 7.12
C VAL A 74 2.33 13.06 6.15
N PRO A 75 3.24 12.14 6.55
CA PRO A 75 4.31 11.70 5.68
C PRO A 75 3.75 10.86 4.53
N VAL A 76 3.79 11.42 3.32
CA VAL A 76 3.33 10.76 2.10
C VAL A 76 4.41 10.83 1.02
N SER A 77 4.44 9.80 0.18
CA SER A 77 5.23 9.78 -1.05
C SER A 77 4.52 8.90 -2.07
N GLN A 78 4.79 9.12 -3.36
CA GLN A 78 4.19 8.30 -4.42
C GLN A 78 4.57 6.82 -4.29
N SER A 79 5.83 6.52 -3.99
CA SER A 79 6.28 5.14 -3.75
C SER A 79 5.60 4.52 -2.53
N GLY A 80 5.35 5.32 -1.47
CA GLY A 80 4.59 4.87 -0.30
C GLY A 80 3.15 4.52 -0.65
N LEU A 81 2.45 5.40 -1.37
CA LEU A 81 1.09 5.15 -1.85
C LEU A 81 1.03 3.95 -2.80
N TYR A 82 2.00 3.80 -3.69
CA TYR A 82 2.10 2.65 -4.59
C TYR A 82 2.16 1.32 -3.81
N ARG A 83 2.99 1.26 -2.77
CA ARG A 83 3.07 0.07 -1.91
C ARG A 83 1.77 -0.20 -1.16
N LEU A 84 1.06 0.85 -0.75
CA LEU A 84 -0.23 0.72 -0.07
C LEU A 84 -1.32 0.16 -0.99
N ILE A 85 -1.43 0.64 -2.23
CA ILE A 85 -2.43 0.11 -3.18
C ILE A 85 -2.12 -1.34 -3.62
N HIS A 86 -0.87 -1.79 -3.49
CA HIS A 86 -0.47 -3.19 -3.75
C HIS A 86 -0.49 -4.08 -2.49
N GLY A 87 -0.86 -3.53 -1.32
CA GLY A 87 -0.87 -4.28 -0.06
C GLY A 87 0.52 -4.64 0.49
N GLU A 88 1.57 -4.00 -0.01
CA GLU A 88 2.98 -4.22 0.38
C GLU A 88 3.42 -3.36 1.58
N ALA A 89 2.54 -2.49 2.05
CA ALA A 89 2.76 -1.61 3.18
C ALA A 89 1.50 -1.52 4.04
N ILE A 90 1.67 -1.12 5.30
CA ILE A 90 0.58 -0.85 6.23
C ILE A 90 0.48 0.65 6.41
N PRO A 91 -0.72 1.22 6.25
CA PRO A 91 -0.91 2.64 6.46
C PRO A 91 -0.76 2.98 7.94
N ARG A 92 -0.24 4.18 8.21
CA ARG A 92 -0.29 4.77 9.54
C ARG A 92 -1.68 5.37 9.80
N LEU A 93 -2.04 5.51 11.08
CA LEU A 93 -3.36 6.04 11.48
C LEU A 93 -3.62 7.46 10.95
N ASP A 94 -2.60 8.33 11.00
CA ASP A 94 -2.68 9.70 10.47
C ASP A 94 -3.01 9.73 8.97
N LEU A 95 -2.38 8.85 8.19
CA LEU A 95 -2.67 8.69 6.76
C LEU A 95 -4.07 8.14 6.50
N ILE A 96 -4.53 7.17 7.31
CA ILE A 96 -5.92 6.67 7.20
C ILE A 96 -6.91 7.81 7.39
N ILE A 97 -6.72 8.64 8.42
CA ILE A 97 -7.60 9.78 8.72
C ILE A 97 -7.55 10.82 7.59
N ALA A 98 -6.38 11.11 7.05
CA ALA A 98 -6.24 12.04 5.93
C ALA A 98 -6.96 11.53 4.67
N LEU A 99 -6.74 10.27 4.29
CA LEU A 99 -7.40 9.65 3.14
C LEU A 99 -8.92 9.60 3.32
N ALA A 100 -9.40 9.25 4.51
CA ALA A 100 -10.82 9.25 4.86
C ALA A 100 -11.48 10.61 4.58
N ARG A 101 -10.82 11.70 4.97
CA ARG A 101 -11.30 13.06 4.69
C ARG A 101 -11.22 13.44 3.22
N VAL A 102 -10.18 13.01 2.49
CA VAL A 102 -10.03 13.30 1.06
C VAL A 102 -11.14 12.62 0.24
N PHE A 103 -11.51 11.40 0.59
CA PHE A 103 -12.54 10.62 -0.10
C PHE A 103 -13.94 10.76 0.51
N ASP A 104 -14.09 11.58 1.55
CA ASP A 104 -15.36 11.77 2.28
C ASP A 104 -15.99 10.44 2.78
N VAL A 105 -15.15 9.55 3.32
CA VAL A 105 -15.55 8.28 3.92
C VAL A 105 -15.16 8.22 5.40
N PRO A 106 -15.85 7.45 6.24
CA PRO A 106 -15.42 7.22 7.62
C PRO A 106 -14.07 6.45 7.65
N PRO A 107 -13.15 6.73 8.60
CA PRO A 107 -11.86 6.02 8.71
C PRO A 107 -12.00 4.49 8.82
N GLU A 108 -13.09 4.02 9.42
CA GLU A 108 -13.40 2.60 9.60
C GLU A 108 -13.58 1.85 8.27
N TYR A 109 -13.90 2.58 7.18
CA TYR A 109 -14.01 2.05 5.83
C TYR A 109 -12.74 1.33 5.37
N PHE A 110 -11.59 1.81 5.84
CA PHE A 110 -10.27 1.30 5.45
C PHE A 110 -9.81 0.07 6.24
N VAL A 111 -10.48 -0.27 7.35
CA VAL A 111 -10.03 -1.31 8.28
C VAL A 111 -11.06 -2.40 8.53
N THR A 112 -12.34 -2.10 8.30
CA THR A 112 -13.43 -3.04 8.55
C THR A 112 -13.65 -3.89 7.30
N ALA A 113 -13.53 -5.22 7.42
CA ALA A 113 -14.04 -6.11 6.41
C ALA A 113 -15.57 -5.93 6.37
N GLU A 114 -16.18 -5.82 5.18
CA GLU A 114 -17.64 -5.75 5.07
C GLU A 114 -18.24 -6.92 5.85
N ASP A 115 -19.00 -6.61 6.89
CA ASP A 115 -19.81 -7.58 7.59
C ASP A 115 -20.94 -7.93 6.62
N ASN A 116 -20.84 -9.05 5.93
CA ASN A 116 -21.93 -9.59 5.13
C ASN A 116 -23.03 -10.05 6.10
N SER A 117 -23.82 -9.09 6.60
CA SER A 117 -25.06 -9.35 7.33
C SER A 117 -26.21 -9.67 6.38
#